data_AF-A0A2T1E1N0-F1
#
_entry.id   AF-A0A2T1E1N0-F1
#
_cell.length_a   1.000
_cell.length_b   1.000
_cell.length_c   1.000
_cell.angle_alpha   90.00
_cell.angle_beta   90.00
_cell.angle_gamma   90.00
#
_symmetry.space_group_name_H-M   'P 1'
#
loop_
_entity.id
_entity.type
_entity.pdbx_description
1 polymer ?
#
loop_
_entity_poly.entity_id
_entity_poly.type
_entity_poly.pdbx_seq_one_letter_code
_entity_poly.pdbx_strand_id
1 'polypeptide(L)'
;MTSVLEKLNNLHELAFVFLTHPQFGLQHIADDPDEVALVDRAIAMLERAKAGEEFSREDWTDLKEECAKLIGSPLADAVSQIMSALRNPQAAAISGVRDAGKYIIQANAEAKARRVQALLRKELRVFLSEKD
;
A
#
# COMPACT_ATOMS: atom_id res chain seq x y z
N MET A 1 -27.98 11.43 7.38
CA MET A 1 -27.69 10.42 6.33
C MET A 1 -26.50 10.94 5.54
N THR A 2 -25.35 10.27 5.61
CA THR A 2 -24.13 10.63 4.85
C THR A 2 -24.42 10.54 3.36
N SER A 3 -24.08 11.58 2.59
CA SER A 3 -24.33 11.59 1.13
C SER A 3 -23.46 10.56 0.40
N VAL A 4 -23.83 10.15 -0.81
CA VAL A 4 -22.99 9.24 -1.63
C VAL A 4 -21.63 9.88 -1.90
N LEU A 5 -21.60 11.18 -2.19
CA LEU A 5 -20.38 11.93 -2.43
C LEU A 5 -19.47 11.95 -1.19
N GLU A 6 -20.04 12.16 -0.02
CA GLU A 6 -19.30 12.16 1.25
C GLU A 6 -18.72 10.78 1.57
N LYS A 7 -19.43 9.69 1.26
CA LYS A 7 -18.88 8.33 1.40
C LYS A 7 -17.69 8.06 0.47
N LEU A 8 -17.74 8.58 -0.76
CA LEU A 8 -16.65 8.45 -1.73
C LEU A 8 -15.43 9.26 -1.30
N ASN A 9 -15.64 10.48 -0.81
CA ASN A 9 -14.57 11.31 -0.26
C ASN A 9 -13.88 10.62 0.92
N ASN A 10 -14.66 10.07 1.86
CA ASN A 10 -14.11 9.32 2.99
C ASN A 10 -13.30 8.09 2.54
N LEU A 11 -13.74 7.41 1.48
CA LEU A 11 -13.02 6.27 0.93
C LEU A 11 -11.68 6.69 0.29
N HIS A 12 -11.66 7.78 -0.47
CA HIS A 12 -10.43 8.35 -1.01
C HIS A 12 -9.46 8.78 0.09
N GLU A 13 -9.95 9.47 1.13
CA GLU A 13 -9.12 9.88 2.26
C GLU A 13 -8.52 8.66 2.97
N LEU A 14 -9.33 7.62 3.21
CA LEU A 14 -8.86 6.40 3.84
C LEU A 14 -7.82 5.66 2.98
N ALA A 15 -8.05 5.57 1.67
CA ALA A 15 -7.07 5.01 0.73
C ALA A 15 -5.75 5.79 0.77
N PHE A 16 -5.82 7.12 0.79
CA PHE A 16 -4.64 7.98 0.86
C PHE A 16 -3.87 7.75 2.16
N VAL A 17 -4.56 7.65 3.29
CA VAL A 17 -3.97 7.32 4.60
C VAL A 17 -3.27 5.95 4.55
N PHE A 18 -3.89 4.93 3.97
CA PHE A 18 -3.29 3.61 3.84
C PHE A 18 -2.00 3.59 3.01
N LEU A 19 -1.88 4.46 2.00
CA LEU A 19 -0.68 4.53 1.18
C LEU A 19 0.41 5.41 1.80
N THR A 20 0.04 6.54 2.43
CA THR A 20 1.00 7.63 2.74
C THR A 20 1.23 7.88 4.23
N HIS A 21 0.49 7.25 5.15
CA HIS A 21 0.62 7.58 6.56
C HIS A 21 2.05 7.34 7.08
N PRO A 22 2.69 8.31 7.76
CA PRO A 22 4.13 8.24 8.11
C PRO A 22 4.56 7.01 8.92
N GLN A 23 3.64 6.41 9.67
CA GLN A 23 3.95 5.30 10.59
C GLN A 23 3.67 3.91 10.00
N PHE A 24 2.69 3.79 9.12
CA PHE A 24 2.17 2.48 8.67
C PHE A 24 1.81 2.44 7.19
N GLY A 25 1.88 3.58 6.50
CA GLY A 25 1.53 3.71 5.10
C GLY A 25 2.49 2.90 4.24
N LEU A 26 1.95 2.31 3.17
CA LEU A 26 2.70 1.43 2.27
C LEU A 26 3.99 2.09 1.74
N GLN A 27 3.97 3.39 1.48
CA GLN A 27 5.12 4.15 0.98
C GLN A 27 6.32 4.11 1.94
N HIS A 28 6.07 4.01 3.25
CA HIS A 28 7.11 4.03 4.27
C HIS A 28 7.58 2.63 4.71
N ILE A 29 6.94 1.57 4.20
CA ILE A 29 7.28 0.18 4.52
C ILE A 29 7.75 -0.61 3.31
N ALA A 30 7.49 -0.13 2.10
CA ALA A 30 8.06 -0.66 0.87
C ALA A 30 9.59 -0.55 0.96
N ASP A 31 10.28 -1.69 0.84
CA ASP A 31 11.75 -1.75 0.77
C ASP A 31 12.21 -2.23 -0.61
N ASP A 32 11.38 -2.99 -1.33
CA ASP A 32 11.66 -3.51 -2.66
C ASP A 32 11.35 -2.46 -3.75
N PRO A 33 12.24 -2.26 -4.75
CA PRO A 33 12.04 -1.23 -5.78
C PRO A 33 10.73 -1.37 -6.57
N ASP A 34 10.29 -2.59 -6.84
CA ASP A 34 9.06 -2.82 -7.62
C ASP A 34 7.82 -2.54 -6.75
N GLU A 35 7.88 -2.86 -5.45
CA GLU A 35 6.85 -2.48 -4.48
C GLU A 35 6.75 -0.95 -4.32
N VAL A 36 7.89 -0.27 -4.23
CA VAL A 36 7.95 1.20 -4.15
C VAL A 36 7.30 1.82 -5.38
N ALA A 37 7.68 1.35 -6.58
CA ALA A 37 7.11 1.85 -7.84
C ALA A 37 5.60 1.63 -7.91
N LEU A 38 5.10 0.47 -7.48
CA LEU A 38 3.67 0.18 -7.43
C LEU A 38 2.92 1.12 -6.48
N VAL A 39 3.47 1.38 -5.29
CA VAL A 39 2.84 2.29 -4.32
C VAL A 39 2.83 3.72 -4.81
N ASP A 40 3.94 4.20 -5.37
CA ASP A 40 4.03 5.55 -5.92
C ASP A 40 3.04 5.72 -7.09
N ARG A 41 2.89 4.70 -7.95
CA ARG A 41 1.87 4.72 -9.00
C ARG A 41 0.46 4.79 -8.43
N ALA A 42 0.15 4.02 -7.40
CA ALA A 42 -1.16 4.05 -6.73
C ALA A 42 -1.45 5.41 -6.08
N ILE A 43 -0.44 6.04 -5.45
CA ILE A 43 -0.54 7.40 -4.89
C ILE A 43 -0.81 8.42 -6.00
N ALA A 44 -0.04 8.37 -7.10
CA ALA A 44 -0.24 9.27 -8.22
C ALA A 44 -1.64 9.15 -8.83
N MET A 45 -2.18 7.93 -8.93
CA MET A 45 -3.58 7.73 -9.32
C MET A 45 -4.56 8.36 -8.32
N LEU A 46 -4.36 8.23 -7.01
CA LEU A 46 -5.23 8.89 -6.03
C LEU A 46 -5.18 10.43 -6.12
N GLU A 47 -4.01 11.00 -6.34
CA GLU A 47 -3.85 12.45 -6.49
C GLU A 47 -4.57 12.97 -7.74
N ARG A 48 -4.44 12.26 -8.87
CA ARG A 48 -5.20 12.52 -10.10
C ARG A 48 -6.71 12.41 -9.88
N ALA A 49 -7.15 11.38 -9.14
CA ALA A 49 -8.57 11.18 -8.80
C ALA A 49 -9.12 12.36 -7.99
N LYS A 50 -8.34 12.83 -7.02
CA LYS A 50 -8.67 14.00 -6.19
C LYS A 50 -8.73 15.30 -7.00
N ALA A 51 -7.93 15.41 -8.06
CA ALA A 51 -7.98 16.52 -9.02
C ALA A 51 -9.18 16.44 -9.98
N GLY A 52 -10.01 15.39 -9.89
CA GLY A 52 -11.20 15.20 -10.72
C GLY A 52 -10.95 14.48 -12.03
N GLU A 53 -9.80 13.81 -12.18
CA GLU A 53 -9.49 13.04 -13.37
C GLU A 53 -10.20 11.69 -13.39
N GLU A 54 -10.71 11.30 -14.56
CA GLU A 54 -11.29 9.98 -14.79
C GLU A 54 -10.22 8.99 -15.27
N PHE A 55 -10.23 7.79 -14.69
CA PHE A 55 -9.32 6.71 -15.10
C PHE A 55 -9.93 5.84 -16.18
N SER A 56 -9.15 5.58 -17.22
CA SER A 56 -9.50 4.62 -18.25
C SER A 56 -9.51 3.19 -17.70
N ARG A 57 -10.14 2.27 -18.43
CA ARG A 57 -10.04 0.83 -18.11
C ARG A 57 -8.61 0.30 -18.18
N GLU A 58 -7.77 0.92 -18.99
CA GLU A 58 -6.36 0.56 -19.18
C GLU A 58 -5.55 0.93 -17.94
N ASP A 59 -5.73 2.13 -17.38
CA ASP A 59 -5.08 2.56 -16.12
C ASP A 59 -5.31 1.54 -14.99
N TRP A 60 -6.55 1.06 -14.85
CA TRP A 60 -6.90 0.04 -13.85
C TRP A 60 -6.30 -1.32 -14.17
N THR A 61 -6.24 -1.70 -15.44
CA THR A 61 -5.70 -3.00 -15.86
C THR A 61 -4.21 -3.05 -15.62
N ASP A 62 -3.47 -2.03 -16.04
CA ASP A 62 -2.02 -1.95 -15.85
C ASP A 62 -1.63 -2.06 -14.38
N LEU A 63 -2.30 -1.32 -13.50
CA LEU A 63 -2.01 -1.37 -12.07
C LEU A 63 -2.29 -2.76 -11.49
N LYS A 64 -3.33 -3.45 -11.98
CA LYS A 64 -3.64 -4.82 -11.56
C LYS A 64 -2.62 -5.83 -12.07
N GLU A 65 -2.10 -5.62 -13.28
CA GLU A 65 -1.02 -6.44 -13.82
C GLU A 65 0.27 -6.27 -13.01
N GLU A 66 0.60 -5.05 -12.59
CA GLU A 66 1.73 -4.81 -11.69
C GLU A 66 1.55 -5.50 -10.33
N CYS A 67 0.36 -5.39 -9.73
CA CYS A 67 0.06 -6.15 -8.51
C CYS A 67 0.26 -7.67 -8.72
N ALA A 68 -0.14 -8.19 -9.88
CA ALA A 68 -0.02 -9.62 -10.21
C ALA A 68 1.42 -10.07 -10.52
N LYS A 69 2.34 -9.16 -10.82
CA LYS A 69 3.78 -9.49 -10.95
C LYS A 69 4.44 -9.69 -9.58
N LEU A 70 3.88 -9.08 -8.54
CA LEU A 70 4.37 -9.12 -7.16
C LEU A 70 3.60 -10.14 -6.31
N ILE A 71 3.32 -11.33 -6.87
CA ILE A 71 2.60 -12.39 -6.15
C ILE A 71 3.32 -12.74 -4.84
N GLY A 72 2.55 -12.75 -3.75
CA GLY A 72 3.05 -13.02 -2.42
C GLY A 72 3.50 -11.77 -1.66
N SER A 73 3.54 -10.59 -2.30
CA SER A 73 3.72 -9.32 -1.61
C SER A 73 2.41 -8.90 -0.94
N PRO A 74 2.38 -8.78 0.39
CA PRO A 74 1.21 -8.23 1.09
C PRO A 74 0.99 -6.76 0.71
N LEU A 75 2.04 -6.05 0.32
CA LEU A 75 1.93 -4.67 -0.11
C LEU A 75 1.19 -4.55 -1.45
N ALA A 76 1.53 -5.41 -2.42
CA ALA A 76 0.81 -5.49 -3.69
C ALA A 76 -0.66 -5.92 -3.49
N ASP A 77 -0.92 -6.86 -2.59
CA ASP A 77 -2.28 -7.27 -2.23
C ASP A 77 -3.08 -6.10 -1.59
N ALA A 78 -2.45 -5.33 -0.70
CA ALA A 78 -3.07 -4.14 -0.12
C ALA A 78 -3.43 -3.10 -1.18
N VAL A 79 -2.50 -2.75 -2.07
CA VAL A 79 -2.75 -1.82 -3.20
C VAL A 79 -3.88 -2.33 -4.06
N SER A 80 -3.87 -3.63 -4.40
CA SER A 80 -4.93 -4.25 -5.19
C SER A 80 -6.30 -4.07 -4.52
N GLN A 81 -6.44 -4.35 -3.22
CA GLN A 81 -7.72 -4.22 -2.53
C GLN A 81 -8.20 -2.77 -2.40
N ILE A 82 -7.29 -1.83 -2.11
CA ILE A 82 -7.58 -0.38 -2.07
C ILE A 82 -8.16 0.07 -3.41
N MET A 83 -7.49 -0.28 -4.51
CA MET A 83 -7.87 0.19 -5.83
C MET A 83 -9.13 -0.49 -6.36
N SER A 84 -9.39 -1.74 -5.97
CA SER A 84 -10.69 -2.40 -6.20
C SER A 84 -11.84 -1.68 -5.49
N ALA A 85 -11.65 -1.30 -4.22
CA ALA A 85 -12.64 -0.57 -3.44
C ALA A 85 -13.00 0.77 -4.10
N LEU A 86 -12.02 1.47 -4.67
CA LEU A 86 -12.20 2.75 -5.34
C LEU A 86 -12.88 2.64 -6.70
N ARG A 87 -12.51 1.61 -7.48
CA ARG A 87 -13.10 1.37 -8.81
C ARG A 87 -14.58 0.97 -8.72
N ASN A 88 -14.97 0.23 -7.68
CA ASN A 88 -16.35 -0.18 -7.48
C ASN A 88 -16.80 -0.01 -6.01
N PRO A 89 -17.04 1.23 -5.56
CA PRO A 89 -17.35 1.53 -4.17
C PRO A 89 -18.63 0.88 -3.66
N GLN A 90 -19.62 0.68 -4.53
CA GLN A 90 -20.91 0.10 -4.17
C GLN A 90 -20.79 -1.41 -3.86
N ALA A 91 -19.91 -2.12 -4.55
CA ALA A 91 -19.75 -3.56 -4.39
C ALA A 91 -18.59 -3.94 -3.45
N ALA A 92 -17.52 -3.14 -3.43
CA ALA A 92 -16.23 -3.56 -2.87
C ALA A 92 -15.66 -2.65 -1.78
N ALA A 93 -16.28 -1.51 -1.45
CA ALA A 93 -15.66 -0.56 -0.50
C ALA A 93 -15.37 -1.19 0.87
N ILE A 94 -16.36 -1.81 1.50
CA ILE A 94 -16.20 -2.36 2.87
C ILE A 94 -15.25 -3.55 2.88
N SER A 95 -15.44 -4.52 1.98
CA SER A 95 -14.60 -5.72 1.90
C SER A 95 -13.18 -5.37 1.48
N GLY A 96 -13.01 -4.54 0.45
CA GLY A 96 -11.72 -4.10 -0.06
C GLY A 96 -10.93 -3.32 0.97
N VAL A 97 -11.54 -2.35 1.68
CA VAL A 97 -10.86 -1.61 2.76
C VAL A 97 -10.46 -2.55 3.91
N ARG A 98 -11.35 -3.45 4.32
CA ARG A 98 -11.07 -4.41 5.39
C ARG A 98 -9.90 -5.32 5.01
N ASP A 99 -9.92 -5.86 3.80
CA ASP A 99 -8.92 -6.81 3.35
C ASP A 99 -7.58 -6.10 3.07
N ALA A 100 -7.60 -4.88 2.52
CA ALA A 100 -6.42 -4.00 2.48
C ALA A 100 -5.82 -3.78 3.88
N GLY A 101 -6.64 -3.51 4.89
CA GLY A 101 -6.18 -3.34 6.26
C GLY A 101 -5.42 -4.56 6.80
N LYS A 102 -5.86 -5.78 6.48
CA LYS A 102 -5.16 -7.02 6.87
C LYS A 102 -3.79 -7.10 6.21
N TYR A 103 -3.72 -6.81 4.92
CA TYR A 103 -2.49 -6.85 4.15
C TYR A 103 -1.49 -5.77 4.57
N ILE A 104 -1.96 -4.57 4.93
CA ILE A 104 -1.12 -3.50 5.52
C ILE A 104 -0.50 -3.96 6.84
N ILE A 105 -1.29 -4.58 7.71
CA ILE A 105 -0.80 -5.13 8.99
C ILE A 105 0.29 -6.18 8.73
N GLN A 106 0.06 -7.07 7.76
CA GLN A 106 1.04 -8.09 7.37
C GLN A 106 2.33 -7.46 6.82
N ALA A 107 2.21 -6.53 5.86
CA ALA A 107 3.36 -5.83 5.28
C ALA A 107 4.18 -5.10 6.36
N ASN A 108 3.52 -4.43 7.31
CA ASN A 108 4.18 -3.78 8.44
C ASN A 108 4.90 -4.78 9.35
N ALA A 109 4.29 -5.93 9.63
CA ALA A 109 4.91 -6.96 10.46
C ALA A 109 6.18 -7.51 9.81
N GLU A 110 6.13 -7.76 8.49
CA GLU A 110 7.27 -8.23 7.71
C GLU A 110 8.38 -7.18 7.62
N ALA A 111 8.05 -5.93 7.31
CA ALA A 111 9.00 -4.81 7.27
C ALA A 111 9.69 -4.61 8.64
N LYS A 112 8.91 -4.66 9.73
CA LYS A 112 9.47 -4.59 11.09
C LYS A 112 10.44 -5.74 11.36
N ALA A 113 10.08 -6.97 11.00
CA ALA A 113 10.95 -8.12 11.18
C ALA A 113 12.28 -7.95 10.41
N ARG A 114 12.23 -7.51 9.14
CA ARG A 114 13.42 -7.21 8.33
C ARG A 114 14.32 -6.16 8.98
N ARG A 115 13.74 -5.04 9.44
CA ARG A 115 14.48 -3.95 10.11
C ARG A 115 15.21 -4.43 11.38
N VAL A 116 14.53 -5.21 12.22
CA VAL A 116 15.13 -5.79 13.42
C VAL A 116 16.27 -6.74 13.06
N GLN A 117 16.09 -7.62 12.07
CA GLN A 117 17.14 -8.52 11.60
C GLN A 117 18.36 -7.77 11.04
N ALA A 118 18.14 -6.71 10.26
CA ALA A 118 19.21 -5.88 9.71
C ALA A 118 20.02 -5.19 10.81
N LEU A 119 19.34 -4.64 11.83
CA LEU A 119 19.97 -4.03 12.99
C LEU A 119 20.82 -5.06 13.76
N LEU A 120 20.25 -6.22 14.10
CA LEU A 120 20.98 -7.28 14.81
C LEU A 120 22.23 -7.73 14.06
N ARG A 121 22.14 -7.92 12.74
CA ARG A 121 23.31 -8.27 11.91
C ARG A 121 24.40 -7.20 11.95
N LYS A 122 24.01 -5.92 11.95
CA LYS A 122 24.96 -4.80 12.03
C LYS A 122 25.66 -4.78 13.40
N GLU A 123 24.90 -4.83 14.49
CA GLU A 123 25.46 -4.78 15.85
C GLU A 123 26.36 -5.99 16.16
N LEU A 124 25.96 -7.19 15.72
CA LEU A 124 26.79 -8.39 15.86
C LEU A 124 28.12 -8.26 15.12
N ARG A 125 28.12 -7.66 13.92
CA ARG A 125 29.36 -7.44 13.16
C ARG A 125 30.31 -6.51 13.91
N VAL A 126 29.80 -5.41 14.45
CA VAL A 126 30.59 -4.45 15.24
C VAL A 126 31.20 -5.15 16.46
N PHE A 127 30.37 -5.87 17.23
CA PHE A 127 30.83 -6.59 18.42
C PHE A 127 31.91 -7.64 18.12
N LEU A 128 31.81 -8.34 16.99
CA LEU A 128 32.82 -9.33 16.58
C LEU A 128 34.11 -8.65 16.09
N SER A 129 34.03 -7.51 15.39
CA SER A 129 35.21 -6.78 14.92
C SER A 129 35.99 -6.06 16.01
N GLU A 130 35.38 -5.79 17.17
CA GLU A 130 36.07 -5.20 18.34
C GLU A 130 36.85 -6.24 19.17
N LYS A 131 36.78 -7.52 18.80
CA LYS A 131 37.44 -8.63 19.51
C LYS A 131 38.71 -9.16 18.81
N ASP A 132 39.02 -8.65 17.63
CA ASP A 132 40.26 -8.89 16.89
C ASP A 132 41.25 -7.72 17.10
#